data_AF-A0A2P5AIR2-F1
#
_entry.id   AF-A0A2P5AIR2-F1
#
_cell.length_a   1.000
_cell.length_b   1.000
_cell.length_c   1.000
_cell.angle_alpha   90.00
_cell.angle_beta   90.00
_cell.angle_gamma   90.00
#
_symmetry.space_group_name_H-M   'P 1'
#
loop_
_entity.id
_entity.type
_entity.pdbx_description
1 polymer ?
#
loop_
_entity_poly.entity_id
_entity_poly.type
_entity_poly.pdbx_seq_one_letter_code
_entity_poly.pdbx_strand_id
1 'polypeptide(L)'
;MGSRICMNASCGTTTTLEWKNGWLLRSGGFAHLCHTCGSAYDNSTYCERFHLEETGWRDCSVCGKHLHCGCIASKSLYEFLDYGGIGCISCTKSTRPYSVRLSHTMLQRWFYLKFRAFKLHDEFPCERGKGQSDVLSIFSS
;
A
#
# COMPACT_ATOMS: atom_id res chain seq x y z
N MET A 1 36.30 -18.49 3.25
CA MET A 1 34.97 -17.98 3.67
C MET A 1 34.42 -17.17 2.51
N GLY A 2 33.21 -17.47 2.03
CA GLY A 2 32.62 -16.73 0.91
C GLY A 2 32.52 -15.24 1.24
N SER A 3 32.92 -14.38 0.30
CA SER A 3 32.76 -12.94 0.43
C SER A 3 31.27 -12.62 0.47
N ARG A 4 30.78 -12.06 1.59
CA ARG A 4 29.41 -11.56 1.70
C ARG A 4 29.37 -10.20 0.99
N ILE A 5 28.31 -9.97 0.21
CA ILE A 5 28.08 -8.70 -0.48
C ILE A 5 26.79 -8.11 0.08
N CYS A 6 26.80 -6.80 0.34
CA CYS A 6 25.61 -6.08 0.75
C CYS A 6 24.54 -6.16 -0.34
N MET A 7 23.37 -6.68 0.01
CA MET A 7 22.25 -6.88 -0.91
C MET A 7 21.49 -5.59 -1.26
N ASN A 8 21.88 -4.45 -0.69
CA ASN A 8 21.44 -3.17 -1.24
C ASN A 8 22.14 -2.93 -2.58
N ALA A 9 21.37 -2.88 -3.67
CA ALA A 9 21.86 -2.73 -5.03
C ALA A 9 22.70 -1.46 -5.25
N SER A 10 22.39 -0.37 -4.54
CA SER A 10 23.15 0.89 -4.61
C SER A 10 24.42 0.90 -3.74
N CYS A 11 24.61 -0.10 -2.87
CA CYS A 11 25.75 -0.18 -1.96
C CYS A 11 26.82 -1.17 -2.44
N GLY A 12 26.45 -2.45 -2.62
CA GLY A 12 27.36 -3.49 -3.13
C GLY A 12 28.65 -3.75 -2.33
N THR A 13 28.81 -3.21 -1.11
CA THR A 13 30.06 -3.37 -0.35
C THR A 13 30.29 -4.84 0.05
N THR A 14 31.55 -5.27 -0.03
CA THR A 14 32.04 -6.58 0.46
C THR A 14 32.64 -6.50 1.87
N THR A 15 32.86 -5.28 2.38
CA THR A 15 33.57 -5.03 3.63
C THR A 15 32.71 -4.17 4.54
N THR A 16 32.56 -4.60 5.79
CA THR A 16 31.80 -3.88 6.81
C THR A 16 32.28 -4.28 8.19
N LEU A 17 32.09 -3.40 9.17
CA LEU A 17 32.39 -3.66 10.58
C LEU A 17 31.58 -4.85 11.12
N GLU A 18 30.29 -4.88 10.76
CA GLU A 18 29.36 -5.90 11.21
C GLU A 18 28.31 -6.15 10.11
N TRP A 19 28.04 -7.43 9.86
CA TRP A 19 26.98 -7.85 8.95
C TRP A 19 25.65 -7.96 9.68
N LYS A 20 24.62 -7.32 9.13
CA LYS A 20 23.26 -7.35 9.64
C LYS A 20 22.33 -8.16 8.73
N ASN A 21 21.27 -8.70 9.32
CA ASN A 21 20.19 -9.35 8.58
C ASN A 21 19.13 -8.33 8.19
N GLY A 22 18.69 -8.37 6.94
CA GLY A 22 17.65 -7.51 6.38
C GLY A 22 16.32 -8.25 6.22
N TRP A 23 15.63 -7.98 5.10
CA TRP A 23 14.37 -8.63 4.75
C TRP A 23 14.52 -10.12 4.45
N LEU A 24 13.41 -10.84 4.57
CA LEU A 24 13.33 -12.25 4.18
C LEU A 24 13.44 -12.40 2.67
N LEU A 25 14.36 -13.25 2.23
CA LEU A 25 14.54 -13.62 0.84
C LEU A 25 13.49 -14.65 0.42
N ARG A 26 13.22 -14.71 -0.88
CA ARG A 26 12.33 -15.74 -1.46
C ARG A 26 12.83 -17.17 -1.23
N SER A 27 14.14 -17.34 -1.02
CA SER A 27 14.77 -18.63 -0.69
C SER A 27 14.59 -19.04 0.77
N GLY A 28 13.97 -18.21 1.62
CA GLY A 28 13.77 -18.48 3.06
C GLY A 28 14.91 -18.01 3.97
N GLY A 29 15.98 -17.41 3.42
CA GLY A 29 17.05 -16.77 4.20
C GLY A 29 16.80 -15.29 4.47
N PHE A 30 17.80 -14.60 5.03
CA PHE A 30 17.78 -13.15 5.23
C PHE A 30 18.73 -12.47 4.24
N ALA A 31 18.38 -11.25 3.84
CA ALA A 31 19.28 -10.40 3.08
C ALA A 31 20.49 -10.02 3.94
N HIS A 32 21.70 -10.10 3.40
CA HIS A 32 22.89 -9.64 4.10
C HIS A 32 23.13 -8.16 3.80
N LEU A 33 23.15 -7.33 4.85
CA LEU A 33 23.35 -5.89 4.75
C LEU A 33 24.62 -5.48 5.51
N CYS A 34 25.34 -4.50 4.96
CA CYS A 34 26.41 -3.84 5.70
C CYS A 34 25.84 -3.05 6.89
N HIS A 35 26.69 -2.66 7.84
CA HIS A 35 26.29 -1.92 9.04
C HIS A 35 25.37 -0.72 8.73
N THR A 36 25.71 0.12 7.75
CA THR A 36 24.91 1.30 7.38
C THR A 36 23.53 0.94 6.83
N CYS A 37 23.47 -0.02 5.89
CA CYS A 37 22.21 -0.44 5.28
C CYS A 37 21.32 -1.18 6.29
N GLY A 38 21.93 -2.04 7.11
CA GLY A 38 21.24 -2.79 8.15
C GLY A 38 20.66 -1.88 9.22
N SER A 39 21.43 -0.88 9.70
CA SER A 39 20.92 0.07 10.69
C SER A 39 19.76 0.93 10.16
N ALA A 40 19.74 1.28 8.87
CA ALA A 40 18.58 1.92 8.25
C ALA A 40 17.37 0.97 8.16
N TYR A 41 17.60 -0.32 7.91
CA TYR A 41 16.56 -1.34 7.89
C TYR A 41 15.94 -1.57 9.27
N ASP A 42 16.76 -1.71 10.31
CA ASP A 42 16.29 -1.88 11.70
C ASP A 42 15.43 -0.70 12.17
N ASN A 43 15.80 0.51 11.76
CA ASN A 43 15.05 1.73 12.06
C ASN A 43 13.82 1.94 11.16
N SER A 44 13.52 0.99 10.26
CA SER A 44 12.42 1.08 9.29
C SER A 44 12.49 2.29 8.36
N THR A 45 13.68 2.83 8.10
CA THR A 45 13.94 3.99 7.22
C THR A 45 14.73 3.62 5.96
N TYR A 46 14.95 2.31 5.71
CA TYR A 46 15.71 1.83 4.55
C TYR A 46 15.18 2.38 3.22
N CYS A 47 13.88 2.25 2.95
CA CYS A 47 13.32 2.70 1.68
C CYS A 47 13.33 4.23 1.57
N GLU A 48 13.06 4.94 2.67
CA GLU A 48 13.10 6.42 2.70
C GLU A 48 14.51 6.93 2.37
N ARG A 49 15.54 6.18 2.76
CA ARG A 49 16.94 6.54 2.53
C ARG A 49 17.47 6.13 1.17
N PHE A 50 17.09 4.96 0.66
CA PHE A 50 17.72 4.36 -0.52
C PHE A 50 16.81 4.25 -1.74
N HIS A 51 15.50 4.43 -1.59
CA HIS A 51 14.49 4.31 -2.67
C HIS A 51 13.59 5.54 -2.78
N LEU A 52 14.03 6.71 -2.32
CA LEU A 52 13.20 7.93 -2.32
C LEU A 52 12.71 8.32 -3.73
N GLU A 53 13.54 8.07 -4.75
CA GLU A 53 13.26 8.37 -6.16
C GLU A 53 12.55 7.24 -6.91
N GLU A 54 12.37 6.08 -6.26
CA GLU A 54 11.68 4.96 -6.85
C GLU A 54 10.17 5.20 -6.92
N THR A 55 9.49 4.53 -7.86
CA THR A 55 8.02 4.58 -7.92
C THR A 55 7.39 3.66 -6.86
N GLY A 56 6.08 3.78 -6.67
CA GLY A 56 5.33 2.88 -5.78
C GLY A 56 5.17 3.39 -4.34
N TRP A 57 5.55 4.63 -4.04
CA TRP A 57 5.24 5.25 -2.76
C TRP A 57 3.73 5.50 -2.61
N ARG A 58 3.22 5.18 -1.42
CA ARG A 58 1.83 5.41 -1.04
C ARG A 58 1.73 5.81 0.42
N ASP A 59 0.66 6.50 0.76
CA ASP A 59 0.36 6.90 2.12
C ASP A 59 -0.43 5.84 2.90
N CYS A 60 -0.09 5.69 4.17
CA CYS A 60 -0.95 5.00 5.13
C CYS A 60 -2.31 5.72 5.22
N SER A 61 -3.40 4.99 4.99
CA SER A 61 -4.77 5.52 5.03
C SER A 61 -5.21 6.04 6.40
N VAL A 62 -4.43 5.80 7.46
CA VAL A 62 -4.76 6.19 8.84
C VAL A 62 -3.91 7.37 9.32
N CYS A 63 -2.58 7.30 9.16
CA CYS A 63 -1.66 8.30 9.70
C CYS A 63 -0.89 9.10 8.65
N GLY A 64 -1.06 8.82 7.36
CA GLY A 64 -0.36 9.51 6.27
C GLY A 64 1.14 9.21 6.19
N LYS A 65 1.65 8.19 6.89
CA LYS A 65 3.05 7.77 6.74
C LYS A 65 3.31 7.28 5.30
N HIS A 66 4.35 7.81 4.65
CA HIS A 66 4.86 7.32 3.37
C HIS A 66 5.42 5.90 3.49
N LEU A 67 4.97 5.00 2.61
CA LEU A 67 5.36 3.60 2.58
C LEU A 67 5.66 3.20 1.12
N HIS A 68 6.83 2.59 0.92
CA HIS A 68 7.23 2.13 -0.41
C HIS A 68 6.55 0.80 -0.72
N CYS A 69 5.56 0.79 -1.61
CA CYS A 69 4.90 -0.45 -2.03
C CYS A 69 5.68 -1.17 -3.14
N GLY A 70 5.48 -2.49 -3.24
CA GLY A 70 6.15 -3.30 -4.27
C GLY A 70 7.62 -3.57 -3.99
N CYS A 71 8.15 -3.13 -2.85
CA CYS A 71 9.52 -3.40 -2.42
C CYS A 71 9.57 -4.52 -1.38
N ILE A 72 10.47 -5.49 -1.56
CA ILE A 72 10.65 -6.59 -0.60
C ILE A 72 11.16 -6.10 0.76
N ALA A 73 11.92 -5.01 0.79
CA ALA A 73 12.48 -4.41 2.00
C ALA A 73 11.41 -3.80 2.91
N SER A 74 10.29 -3.33 2.35
CA SER A 74 9.18 -2.72 3.10
C SER A 74 7.99 -3.66 3.29
N LYS A 75 8.05 -4.89 2.79
CA LYS A 75 6.92 -5.84 2.78
C LYS A 75 6.29 -6.07 4.16
N SER A 76 7.08 -6.04 5.22
CA SER A 76 6.61 -6.24 6.61
C SER A 76 6.18 -4.95 7.32
N LEU A 77 6.31 -3.79 6.67
CA LEU A 77 6.03 -2.48 7.26
C LEU A 77 4.58 -2.01 7.06
N TYR A 78 3.82 -2.69 6.21
CA TYR A 78 2.44 -2.34 5.89
C TYR A 78 1.60 -3.57 5.53
N GLU A 79 0.27 -3.40 5.57
CA GLU A 79 -0.70 -4.37 5.09
C GLU A 79 -1.67 -3.70 4.11
N PHE A 80 -2.23 -4.50 3.19
CA PHE A 80 -3.33 -4.04 2.33
C PHE A 80 -4.64 -4.06 3.12
N LEU A 81 -5.47 -3.04 2.88
CA LEU A 81 -6.78 -2.91 3.53
C LEU A 81 -7.88 -3.45 2.61
N ASP A 82 -8.87 -4.14 3.18
CA ASP A 82 -9.97 -4.79 2.43
C ASP A 82 -10.81 -3.79 1.61
N TYR A 83 -10.84 -2.53 2.03
CA TYR A 83 -11.55 -1.43 1.36
C TYR A 83 -10.64 -0.58 0.46
N GLY A 84 -9.43 -1.08 0.18
CA GLY A 84 -8.43 -0.40 -0.63
C GLY A 84 -7.51 0.53 0.16
N GLY A 85 -6.36 0.83 -0.43
CA GLY A 85 -5.27 1.55 0.23
C GLY A 85 -4.34 0.62 1.02
N ILE A 86 -3.52 1.22 1.89
CA ILE A 86 -2.57 0.49 2.73
C ILE A 86 -2.59 1.06 4.15
N GLY A 87 -2.31 0.22 5.14
CA GLY A 87 -2.10 0.63 6.53
C GLY A 87 -0.68 0.30 6.96
N CYS A 88 0.01 1.23 7.64
CA CYS A 88 1.28 0.90 8.27
C CYS A 88 1.07 -0.10 9.42
N ILE A 89 2.08 -0.92 9.70
CA ILE A 89 1.95 -2.00 10.69
C ILE A 89 1.56 -1.50 12.09
N SER A 90 1.99 -0.29 12.48
CA SER A 90 1.61 0.32 13.75
C SER A 90 0.12 0.65 13.81
N CYS A 91 -0.45 1.14 12.70
CA CYS A 91 -1.88 1.41 12.60
C CYS A 91 -2.68 0.11 12.51
N THR A 92 -2.24 -0.88 11.73
CA THR A 92 -3.01 -2.13 11.59
C THR A 92 -2.96 -3.00 12.84
N LYS A 93 -1.85 -2.99 13.59
CA LYS A 93 -1.75 -3.64 14.90
C LYS A 93 -2.58 -2.95 15.97
N SER A 94 -2.62 -1.62 16.01
CA SER A 94 -3.44 -0.87 16.97
C SER A 94 -4.93 -0.91 16.66
N THR A 95 -5.32 -1.20 15.41
CA THR A 95 -6.70 -1.52 15.03
C THR A 95 -7.10 -2.97 15.30
N ARG A 96 -6.22 -3.79 15.91
CA ARG A 96 -6.63 -5.06 16.54
C ARG A 96 -7.18 -4.81 17.95
N PRO A 97 -8.27 -4.04 18.08
CA PRO A 97 -9.41 -4.57 18.81
C PRO A 97 -10.57 -4.72 17.82
N TYR A 98 -10.93 -5.97 17.55
CA TYR A 98 -12.31 -6.40 17.27
C TYR A 98 -13.23 -5.34 16.62
N SER A 99 -13.37 -5.34 15.30
CA SER A 99 -14.63 -4.87 14.66
C SER A 99 -15.12 -3.43 14.96
N VAL A 100 -14.32 -2.48 15.45
CA VAL A 100 -14.79 -1.09 15.69
C VAL A 100 -14.29 -0.13 14.60
N ARG A 101 -14.73 -0.37 13.36
CA ARG A 101 -15.16 0.72 12.46
C ARG A 101 -16.56 0.45 11.89
N LEU A 102 -17.38 -0.27 12.66
CA LEU A 102 -18.82 -0.43 12.43
C LEU A 102 -19.66 0.70 13.06
N SER A 103 -19.06 1.67 13.75
CA SER A 103 -19.80 2.80 14.34
C SER A 103 -19.89 4.04 13.44
N HIS A 104 -19.24 4.06 12.27
CA HIS A 104 -19.41 5.13 11.27
C HIS A 104 -20.06 4.67 9.96
N THR A 105 -20.23 3.36 9.78
CA THR A 105 -20.86 2.76 8.58
C THR A 105 -22.32 2.42 8.78
N MET A 106 -22.82 2.23 9.99
CA MET A 106 -24.26 1.95 10.20
C MET A 106 -25.15 3.15 9.84
N LEU A 107 -24.78 4.37 10.24
CA LEU A 107 -25.52 5.58 9.85
C LEU A 107 -25.41 5.85 8.35
N GLN A 108 -24.21 5.79 7.77
CA GLN A 108 -24.03 5.99 6.33
C GLN A 108 -24.77 4.94 5.50
N ARG A 109 -24.81 3.67 5.94
CA ARG A 109 -25.54 2.59 5.26
C ARG A 109 -27.05 2.72 5.44
N TRP A 110 -27.54 3.25 6.57
CA TRP A 110 -28.95 3.59 6.77
C TRP A 110 -29.38 4.76 5.88
N PHE A 111 -28.56 5.81 5.77
CA PHE A 111 -28.78 6.89 4.80
C PHE A 111 -28.74 6.37 3.35
N TYR A 112 -27.77 5.51 3.02
CA TYR A 112 -27.64 4.94 1.67
C TYR A 112 -28.78 3.99 1.32
N LEU A 113 -29.25 3.15 2.24
CA LEU A 113 -30.41 2.26 2.04
C LEU A 113 -31.72 3.04 1.96
N LYS A 114 -31.89 4.13 2.72
CA LYS A 114 -33.03 5.04 2.57
C LYS A 114 -33.04 5.73 1.20
N PHE A 115 -31.88 6.19 0.72
CA PHE A 115 -31.76 6.77 -0.62
C PHE A 115 -31.92 5.73 -1.73
N ARG A 116 -31.49 4.49 -1.52
CA ARG A 116 -31.58 3.40 -2.51
C ARG A 116 -32.98 2.82 -2.62
N ALA A 117 -33.77 2.80 -1.53
CA ALA A 117 -35.19 2.44 -1.57
C ALA A 117 -36.02 3.43 -2.41
N PHE A 118 -35.63 4.71 -2.44
CA PHE A 118 -36.25 5.72 -3.31
C PHE A 118 -35.85 5.57 -4.79
N LYS A 119 -34.74 4.88 -5.07
CA LYS A 119 -34.18 4.69 -6.42
C LYS A 119 -34.42 3.30 -7.01
N LEU A 120 -35.13 2.42 -6.30
CA LEU A 120 -35.37 1.03 -6.73
C LEU A 120 -36.66 0.85 -7.55
N HIS A 121 -37.28 1.93 -8.00
CA HIS A 121 -38.47 1.89 -8.87
C HIS A 121 -38.16 2.07 -10.37
N ASP A 122 -36.89 2.15 -10.76
CA ASP A 122 -36.46 2.14 -12.16
C ASP A 122 -35.26 1.18 -12.33
N GLU A 123 -35.51 -0.01 -12.88
CA GLU A 123 -34.50 -1.05 -13.15
C GLU A 123 -33.70 -0.78 -14.45
N PHE A 124 -32.35 -0.80 -14.32
CA PHE A 124 -31.25 -1.43 -15.11
C PHE A 124 -31.27 -1.52 -16.67
N PRO A 125 -30.11 -1.73 -17.40
CA PRO A 125 -28.73 -2.03 -16.97
C PRO A 125 -27.59 -1.18 -17.64
N CYS A 126 -26.34 -1.43 -17.18
CA CYS A 126 -25.10 -0.87 -17.72
C CYS A 126 -24.53 -1.78 -18.83
N GLU A 127 -24.69 -1.38 -20.09
CA GLU A 127 -24.06 -2.01 -21.27
C GLU A 127 -22.75 -1.29 -21.64
N ARG A 128 -21.71 -2.06 -21.90
CA ARG A 128 -20.35 -1.58 -22.18
C ARG A 128 -20.05 -1.66 -23.68
N GLY A 129 -20.06 -0.50 -24.34
CA GLY A 129 -19.14 -0.19 -25.45
C GLY A 129 -19.70 -0.19 -26.88
N LYS A 130 -19.60 0.96 -27.56
CA LYS A 130 -18.78 1.20 -28.78
C LYS A 130 -19.17 2.55 -29.42
N GLY A 131 -18.14 3.37 -29.68
CA GLY A 131 -17.95 4.20 -30.88
C GLY A 131 -19.03 5.15 -31.42
N GLN A 132 -18.55 6.38 -31.67
CA GLN A 132 -18.76 7.19 -32.89
C GLN A 132 -19.87 8.27 -32.89
N SER A 133 -19.36 9.52 -32.95
CA SER A 133 -19.76 10.68 -33.80
C SER A 133 -21.23 11.11 -33.92
N ASP A 134 -21.44 12.40 -33.60
CA ASP A 134 -22.33 13.39 -34.23
C ASP A 134 -23.85 13.05 -34.29
N VAL A 135 -24.80 13.94 -34.00
CA VAL A 135 -25.21 15.09 -34.80
C VAL A 135 -26.36 15.80 -34.05
N LEU A 136 -26.27 17.12 -33.95
CA LEU A 136 -27.31 18.18 -33.92
C LEU A 136 -28.73 17.94 -33.33
N SER A 137 -29.05 18.82 -32.36
CA SER A 137 -30.26 19.67 -32.22
C SER A 137 -31.62 19.17 -32.73
N ILE A 138 -32.67 19.29 -31.89
CA ILE A 138 -33.99 19.81 -32.30
C ILE A 138 -34.86 20.19 -31.08
N PHE A 139 -35.14 21.50 -31.02
CA PHE A 139 -36.32 22.24 -30.58
C PHE A 139 -36.76 22.40 -29.11
N SER A 140 -36.67 23.68 -28.72
CA SER A 140 -37.52 24.46 -27.83
C SER A 140 -39.03 24.22 -28.02
N SER A 141 -39.77 24.21 -26.91
CA SER A 141 -40.75 25.25 -26.51
C SER A 141 -41.39 24.90 -25.17
#